data_AF-A0A559JU01-F1
#
_entry.id   AF-A0A559JU01-F1
#
_cell.length_a   1.000
_cell.length_b   1.000
_cell.length_c   1.000
_cell.angle_alpha   90.00
_cell.angle_beta   90.00
_cell.angle_gamma   90.00
#
_symmetry.space_group_name_H-M   'P 1'
#
loop_
_entity.id
_entity.type
_entity.pdbx_description
1 polymer ?
#
loop_
_entity_poly.entity_id
_entity_poly.type
_entity_poly.pdbx_seq_one_letter_code
_entity_poly.pdbx_strand_id
1 'polypeptide(L)'
;MKFMKLQMWIAVIAILILLTACTSDENERSGEAAAGISDFTLFREQTKTAMSKDETVQISVPEKWIIKEDATQGNVRLVVDGVHYPAVISIIEELRADANEDMTLEKWVEELDTDTGSVIVSEERLLEIDGVPAKERLVKRDNSPRCWMQIFLEKETAFYLISIEGVDLTFSNDKEEIQKMTETFKVLKPAEKEVFNSSNSKTMVNDDQSLQITIPMNWRKASTEVSQIGEFIFKNDRAAELLLLREFASGKTEETTLQEIVEGRFEYYKQFSQGEKKGQRELLIDGQPAYQLEGRCEYNGKTHGFLITALFKDNAYYVMMISSPLEDFLTYEREHKRIIESFQVLKRVEEQNKSLGMENEQPKVFDNKLASMKIELTEEWKLINIDQDAKIKAIHPGDNTLFFAYGGKVSKNDAVTVKDLFELYISDSGLENPQWTKPKPIKIQSYDAIYFKGTGTSNGEKATVILAITLSSRQYAILLFAGKQDVMEANEAWFKKALTTYSERLW
;
A
#
# COMPACT_ATOMS: atom_id res chain seq x y z
N MET A 1 -13.58 7.36 -30.90
CA MET A 1 -14.05 6.52 -29.78
C MET A 1 -13.22 5.25 -29.52
N LYS A 2 -12.69 4.53 -30.52
CA LYS A 2 -11.75 3.40 -30.28
C LYS A 2 -10.29 3.81 -29.97
N PHE A 3 -9.90 5.02 -30.37
CA PHE A 3 -8.57 5.58 -30.08
C PHE A 3 -8.39 6.07 -28.63
N MET A 4 -9.47 6.32 -27.89
CA MET A 4 -9.42 6.55 -26.42
C MET A 4 -9.06 5.27 -25.66
N LYS A 5 -9.26 4.08 -26.26
CA LYS A 5 -8.83 2.85 -25.61
C LYS A 5 -7.32 2.78 -25.59
N LEU A 6 -6.59 3.17 -26.65
CA LEU A 6 -5.12 3.07 -26.71
C LEU A 6 -4.39 4.01 -25.72
N GLN A 7 -5.01 5.14 -25.36
CA GLN A 7 -4.52 6.08 -24.33
C GLN A 7 -4.51 5.47 -22.90
N MET A 8 -5.05 4.26 -22.75
CA MET A 8 -5.09 3.48 -21.52
C MET A 8 -3.99 2.39 -21.49
N TRP A 9 -3.07 2.31 -22.48
CA TRP A 9 -2.28 1.09 -22.76
C TRP A 9 -0.85 1.08 -22.22
N ILE A 10 -0.36 2.22 -21.77
CA ILE A 10 0.93 2.30 -21.07
C ILE A 10 0.71 2.37 -19.53
N ALA A 11 -0.57 2.45 -19.14
CA ALA A 11 -1.08 2.60 -17.79
C ALA A 11 -1.34 1.29 -17.00
N VAL A 12 -1.43 0.13 -17.65
CA VAL A 12 -1.91 -1.12 -17.01
C VAL A 12 -0.75 -1.97 -16.45
N ILE A 13 0.13 -1.36 -15.65
CA ILE A 13 1.20 -2.09 -14.93
C ILE A 13 0.89 -2.26 -13.43
N ALA A 14 -0.21 -1.69 -12.90
CA ALA A 14 -0.53 -1.80 -11.47
C ALA A 14 -1.96 -2.29 -11.14
N ILE A 15 -2.00 -3.55 -10.66
CA ILE A 15 -2.97 -4.21 -9.75
C ILE A 15 -4.29 -4.67 -10.43
N LEU A 16 -5.02 -5.68 -9.90
CA LEU A 16 -6.48 -5.99 -10.06
C LEU A 16 -6.97 -7.05 -9.02
N ILE A 17 -8.23 -6.84 -8.57
CA ILE A 17 -9.01 -7.29 -7.38
C ILE A 17 -9.49 -8.77 -7.36
N LEU A 18 -9.96 -9.31 -6.19
CA LEU A 18 -11.27 -10.05 -5.92
C LEU A 18 -11.27 -10.87 -4.58
N LEU A 19 -12.13 -10.58 -3.56
CA LEU A 19 -13.42 -11.21 -3.09
C LEU A 19 -13.38 -12.75 -2.81
N THR A 20 -13.94 -13.43 -1.78
CA THR A 20 -14.86 -13.17 -0.60
C THR A 20 -15.02 -14.43 0.29
N ALA A 21 -15.39 -14.23 1.58
CA ALA A 21 -16.37 -14.96 2.44
C ALA A 21 -15.96 -15.90 3.63
N CYS A 22 -16.10 -15.31 4.85
CA CYS A 22 -16.84 -15.71 6.08
C CYS A 22 -16.66 -17.07 6.83
N THR A 23 -16.33 -17.03 8.14
CA THR A 23 -17.23 -17.08 9.33
C THR A 23 -16.46 -17.39 10.64
N SER A 24 -16.95 -16.83 11.75
CA SER A 24 -16.34 -16.69 13.10
C SER A 24 -16.88 -17.67 14.15
N ASP A 25 -16.18 -17.83 15.28
CA ASP A 25 -16.77 -18.17 16.59
C ASP A 25 -15.90 -17.64 17.76
N GLU A 26 -16.54 -16.98 18.73
CA GLU A 26 -15.98 -16.40 19.97
C GLU A 26 -15.97 -17.41 21.13
N ASN A 27 -15.06 -17.21 22.09
CA ASN A 27 -15.17 -17.81 23.42
C ASN A 27 -14.68 -16.82 24.49
N GLU A 28 -15.57 -16.45 25.40
CA GLU A 28 -15.30 -15.65 26.59
C GLU A 28 -14.66 -16.49 27.71
N ARG A 29 -13.75 -15.87 28.48
CA ARG A 29 -13.43 -16.28 29.86
C ARG A 29 -13.22 -15.05 30.73
N SER A 30 -13.94 -15.04 31.86
CA SER A 30 -13.92 -14.01 32.89
C SER A 30 -12.75 -14.18 33.88
N GLY A 31 -12.32 -13.06 34.48
CA GLY A 31 -11.35 -12.99 35.56
C GLY A 31 -11.57 -11.75 36.44
N GLU A 32 -11.35 -11.92 37.74
CA GLU A 32 -11.88 -11.17 38.89
C GLU A 32 -11.37 -9.73 39.12
N ALA A 33 -12.19 -8.99 39.88
CA ALA A 33 -12.08 -7.57 40.23
C ALA A 33 -11.11 -7.25 41.38
N ALA A 34 -10.61 -6.00 41.41
CA ALA A 34 -10.05 -5.35 42.59
C ALA A 34 -10.53 -3.89 42.74
N ALA A 35 -10.73 -3.51 44.00
CA ALA A 35 -11.32 -2.28 44.57
C ALA A 35 -10.48 -1.00 44.34
N GLY A 36 -10.97 0.24 44.45
CA GLY A 36 -12.28 0.83 44.74
C GLY A 36 -12.10 2.36 44.85
N ILE A 37 -12.94 3.15 44.17
CA ILE A 37 -13.03 4.61 44.26
C ILE A 37 -14.49 4.98 44.52
N SER A 38 -14.71 5.97 45.39
CA SER A 38 -15.98 6.37 45.98
C SER A 38 -17.05 6.86 44.98
N ASP A 39 -18.17 6.13 45.02
CA ASP A 39 -19.58 6.38 44.68
C ASP A 39 -19.95 7.42 43.61
N PHE A 40 -20.26 6.88 42.43
CA PHE A 40 -21.09 7.45 41.38
C PHE A 40 -22.57 7.27 41.70
N THR A 41 -23.42 8.20 41.29
CA THR A 41 -24.87 8.11 41.51
C THR A 41 -25.65 7.33 40.43
N LEU A 42 -25.06 7.05 39.26
CA LEU A 42 -25.54 6.07 38.26
C LEU A 42 -25.40 4.65 38.82
N PHE A 43 -24.49 4.50 39.78
CA PHE A 43 -24.20 3.25 40.46
C PHE A 43 -24.66 3.34 41.91
N ARG A 44 -25.95 3.13 42.16
CA ARG A 44 -26.31 2.38 43.40
C ARG A 44 -25.73 0.95 43.41
N GLU A 45 -24.62 0.73 42.72
CA GLU A 45 -23.94 -0.49 42.37
C GLU A 45 -22.45 -0.27 42.65
N GLN A 46 -21.71 -1.32 42.98
CA GLN A 46 -20.28 -1.20 43.22
C GLN A 46 -19.56 -0.86 41.90
N THR A 47 -18.46 -0.11 41.98
CA THR A 47 -17.55 0.13 40.86
C THR A 47 -16.39 -0.84 40.89
N LYS A 48 -15.81 -1.09 39.72
CA LYS A 48 -14.53 -1.77 39.57
C LYS A 48 -13.61 -0.92 38.70
N THR A 49 -12.30 -1.13 38.85
CA THR A 49 -11.33 -0.60 37.90
C THR A 49 -11.23 -1.55 36.72
N ALA A 50 -11.55 -1.06 35.51
CA ALA A 50 -11.21 -1.72 34.27
C ALA A 50 -9.83 -1.23 33.82
N MET A 51 -8.97 -2.16 33.47
CA MET A 51 -7.58 -1.91 33.10
C MET A 51 -7.27 -2.63 31.80
N SER A 52 -6.44 -2.03 30.94
CA SER A 52 -5.93 -2.71 29.76
C SER A 52 -4.97 -3.85 30.13
N LYS A 53 -4.86 -4.85 29.26
CA LYS A 53 -4.00 -6.04 29.43
C LYS A 53 -2.53 -5.74 29.71
N ASP A 54 -2.02 -4.68 29.10
CA ASP A 54 -0.66 -4.19 29.24
C ASP A 54 -0.50 -3.23 30.44
N GLU A 55 -1.59 -2.97 31.16
CA GLU A 55 -1.68 -2.07 32.31
C GLU A 55 -1.22 -0.64 31.98
N THR A 56 -1.39 -0.20 30.73
CA THR A 56 -1.08 1.16 30.29
C THR A 56 -2.15 2.16 30.70
N VAL A 57 -3.42 1.76 30.63
CA VAL A 57 -4.56 2.62 30.92
C VAL A 57 -5.58 1.96 31.86
N GLN A 58 -6.29 2.78 32.62
CA GLN A 58 -7.42 2.33 33.43
C GLN A 58 -8.55 3.34 33.46
N ILE A 59 -9.76 2.86 33.75
CA ILE A 59 -10.96 3.68 34.00
C ILE A 59 -11.86 2.96 35.02
N SER A 60 -12.54 3.71 35.88
CA SER A 60 -13.51 3.14 36.81
C SER A 60 -14.85 2.96 36.09
N VAL A 61 -15.42 1.76 36.17
CA VAL A 61 -16.69 1.41 35.52
C VAL A 61 -17.58 0.66 36.52
N PRO A 62 -18.88 0.59 36.30
CA PRO A 62 -19.75 -0.25 37.13
C PRO A 62 -19.36 -1.72 37.06
N GLU A 63 -19.50 -2.42 38.19
CA GLU A 63 -19.02 -3.79 38.35
C GLU A 63 -19.60 -4.78 37.33
N LYS A 64 -20.86 -4.57 36.94
CA LYS A 64 -21.59 -5.41 35.97
C LYS A 64 -21.13 -5.26 34.52
N TRP A 65 -20.36 -4.22 34.19
CA TRP A 65 -19.92 -4.02 32.81
C TRP A 65 -18.83 -5.02 32.43
N ILE A 66 -18.82 -5.46 31.19
CA ILE A 66 -17.94 -6.54 30.73
C ILE A 66 -16.75 -5.92 29.99
N ILE A 67 -15.54 -6.28 30.38
CA ILE A 67 -14.33 -5.90 29.66
C ILE A 67 -14.24 -6.82 28.44
N LYS A 68 -14.34 -6.26 27.24
CA LYS A 68 -14.20 -6.96 25.96
C LYS A 68 -12.88 -6.56 25.32
N GLU A 69 -11.76 -7.10 25.80
CA GLU A 69 -10.49 -6.83 25.14
C GLU A 69 -10.46 -7.53 23.78
N ASP A 70 -10.51 -6.75 22.70
CA ASP A 70 -10.21 -7.25 21.37
C ASP A 70 -8.78 -6.85 21.00
N ALA A 71 -7.84 -7.79 21.21
CA ALA A 71 -6.45 -7.62 20.79
C ALA A 71 -6.29 -7.50 19.26
N THR A 72 -7.38 -7.58 18.48
CA THR A 72 -7.36 -7.45 17.02
C THR A 72 -7.70 -6.04 16.51
N GLN A 73 -8.21 -5.14 17.37
CA GLN A 73 -8.58 -3.77 16.97
C GLN A 73 -7.46 -2.75 17.22
N GLY A 74 -6.37 -2.84 16.46
CA GLY A 74 -5.41 -1.75 16.22
C GLY A 74 -4.99 -0.91 17.43
N ASN A 75 -5.52 0.32 17.53
CA ASN A 75 -5.17 1.34 18.53
C ASN A 75 -6.00 1.24 19.82
N VAL A 76 -6.96 0.31 19.90
CA VAL A 76 -7.87 0.19 21.04
C VAL A 76 -7.17 -0.54 22.20
N ARG A 77 -7.06 0.13 23.34
CA ARG A 77 -6.45 -0.36 24.58
C ARG A 77 -7.42 -1.06 25.50
N LEU A 78 -8.67 -0.60 25.52
CA LEU A 78 -9.68 -1.10 26.43
C LEU A 78 -11.06 -0.88 25.82
N VAL A 79 -11.87 -1.93 25.78
CA VAL A 79 -13.30 -1.84 25.50
C VAL A 79 -14.09 -2.37 26.68
N VAL A 80 -15.11 -1.62 27.09
CA VAL A 80 -16.01 -2.00 28.18
C VAL A 80 -17.45 -1.86 27.71
N ASP A 81 -18.23 -2.94 27.83
CA ASP A 81 -19.61 -3.04 27.37
C ASP A 81 -20.61 -3.02 28.53
N GLY A 82 -21.60 -2.14 28.45
CA GLY A 82 -22.70 -2.03 29.40
C GLY A 82 -23.81 -3.05 29.14
N VAL A 83 -23.93 -4.06 30.01
CA VAL A 83 -24.91 -5.15 29.85
C VAL A 83 -26.37 -4.68 29.94
N HIS A 84 -26.66 -3.66 30.75
CA HIS A 84 -28.01 -3.12 30.95
C HIS A 84 -28.18 -1.69 30.46
N TYR A 85 -27.12 -1.16 29.89
CA TYR A 85 -27.01 0.22 29.48
C TYR A 85 -26.27 0.17 28.15
N PRO A 86 -26.93 0.41 27.00
CA PRO A 86 -26.36 0.15 25.68
C PRO A 86 -25.29 1.20 25.36
N ALA A 87 -24.19 1.13 26.09
CA ALA A 87 -23.04 1.99 25.97
C ALA A 87 -21.78 1.15 25.93
N VAL A 88 -20.88 1.56 25.04
CA VAL A 88 -19.57 0.94 24.86
C VAL A 88 -18.53 2.02 25.08
N ILE A 89 -17.64 1.81 26.03
CA ILE A 89 -16.43 2.62 26.20
C ILE A 89 -15.35 1.98 25.34
N SER A 90 -14.67 2.78 24.53
CA SER A 90 -13.45 2.41 23.82
C SER A 90 -12.36 3.43 24.12
N ILE A 91 -11.19 2.97 24.56
CA ILE A 91 -10.01 3.80 24.76
C ILE A 91 -9.04 3.52 23.62
N ILE A 92 -8.71 4.54 22.85
CA ILE A 92 -7.78 4.50 21.72
C ILE A 92 -6.50 5.24 22.11
N GLU A 93 -5.34 4.65 21.79
CA GLU A 93 -4.02 5.25 22.01
C GLU A 93 -3.24 5.31 20.69
N GLU A 94 -2.69 6.47 20.38
CA GLU A 94 -1.76 6.68 19.27
C GLU A 94 -0.46 7.33 19.76
N LEU A 95 0.68 6.70 19.48
CA LEU A 95 1.99 7.28 19.81
C LEU A 95 2.26 8.50 18.92
N ARG A 96 2.77 9.57 19.51
CA ARG A 96 3.16 10.78 18.76
C ARG A 96 4.24 10.50 17.71
N ALA A 97 5.12 9.54 17.99
CA ALA A 97 6.11 9.06 17.01
C ALA A 97 5.50 8.25 15.86
N ASP A 98 4.28 7.74 16.05
CA ASP A 98 3.54 6.98 15.04
C ASP A 98 2.57 7.82 14.20
N ALA A 99 2.33 9.07 14.62
CA ALA A 99 1.47 10.04 13.95
C ALA A 99 2.19 10.79 12.80
N ASN A 100 1.41 11.52 12.00
CA ASN A 100 1.89 12.37 10.91
C ASN A 100 2.82 13.50 11.39
N GLU A 101 3.66 14.02 10.49
CA GLU A 101 4.46 15.22 10.74
C GLU A 101 3.59 16.38 11.25
N ASP A 102 4.11 17.11 12.25
CA ASP A 102 3.43 18.22 12.91
C ASP A 102 2.06 17.88 13.54
N MET A 103 1.80 16.61 13.87
CA MET A 103 0.57 16.23 14.57
C MET A 103 0.45 16.93 15.91
N THR A 104 -0.69 17.59 16.12
CA THR A 104 -1.12 18.13 17.42
C THR A 104 -2.43 17.46 17.81
N LEU A 105 -2.84 17.58 19.07
CA LEU A 105 -4.12 17.05 19.52
C LEU A 105 -5.28 17.56 18.66
N GLU A 106 -5.28 18.85 18.28
CA GLU A 106 -6.32 19.46 17.45
C GLU A 106 -6.38 18.83 16.05
N LYS A 107 -5.22 18.70 15.39
CA LYS A 107 -5.14 18.06 14.07
C LYS A 107 -5.57 16.59 14.13
N TRP A 108 -5.18 15.88 15.18
CA TRP A 108 -5.58 14.49 15.37
C TRP A 108 -7.10 14.35 15.49
N VAL A 109 -7.75 15.28 16.19
CA VAL A 109 -9.22 15.28 16.24
C VAL A 109 -9.84 15.58 14.87
N GLU A 110 -9.29 16.55 14.12
CA GLU A 110 -9.78 16.89 12.78
C GLU A 110 -9.63 15.73 11.77
N GLU A 111 -8.53 14.98 11.85
CA GLU A 111 -8.32 13.77 11.04
C GLU A 111 -9.34 12.68 11.39
N LEU A 112 -9.56 12.42 12.68
CA LEU A 112 -10.57 11.48 13.15
C LEU A 112 -11.97 11.87 12.69
N ASP A 113 -12.35 13.16 12.79
CA ASP A 113 -13.64 13.65 12.32
C ASP A 113 -13.80 13.43 10.80
N THR A 114 -12.76 13.72 10.02
CA THR A 114 -12.74 13.53 8.56
C THR A 114 -12.95 12.06 8.17
N ASP A 115 -12.32 11.14 8.89
CA ASP A 115 -12.41 9.71 8.64
C ASP A 115 -13.74 9.10 9.08
N THR A 116 -14.36 9.72 10.07
CA THR A 116 -15.66 9.34 10.63
C THR A 116 -16.83 9.80 9.75
N GLY A 117 -16.62 10.82 8.90
CA GLY A 117 -17.61 11.40 7.99
C GLY A 117 -18.25 12.69 8.53
N SER A 118 -19.47 13.03 8.10
CA SER A 118 -20.15 14.24 8.60
C SER A 118 -20.59 14.07 10.05
N VAL A 119 -19.88 14.75 10.95
CA VAL A 119 -20.13 14.78 12.40
C VAL A 119 -20.72 16.14 12.79
N ILE A 120 -21.77 16.12 13.61
CA ILE A 120 -22.34 17.30 14.25
C ILE A 120 -21.85 17.34 15.69
N VAL A 121 -21.07 18.36 16.04
CA VAL A 121 -20.67 18.63 17.42
C VAL A 121 -21.76 19.46 18.08
N SER A 122 -22.47 18.89 19.06
CA SER A 122 -23.54 19.59 19.78
C SER A 122 -23.01 20.34 20.99
N GLU A 123 -21.94 19.84 21.61
CA GLU A 123 -21.31 20.45 22.78
C GLU A 123 -19.80 20.21 22.77
N GLU A 124 -19.04 21.16 23.30
CA GLU A 124 -17.59 21.08 23.46
C GLU A 124 -17.17 21.78 24.76
N ARG A 125 -16.27 21.15 25.53
CA ARG A 125 -15.68 21.76 26.72
C ARG A 125 -14.25 21.29 26.95
N LEU A 126 -13.49 22.11 27.67
CA LEU A 126 -12.18 21.76 28.18
C LEU A 126 -12.30 21.33 29.64
N LEU A 127 -11.63 20.24 29.99
CA LEU A 127 -11.48 19.79 31.37
C LEU A 127 -10.05 19.32 31.63
N GLU A 128 -9.78 18.86 32.85
CA GLU A 128 -8.51 18.24 33.22
C GLU A 128 -8.77 16.76 33.52
N ILE A 129 -8.06 15.86 32.84
CA ILE A 129 -8.07 14.43 33.13
C ILE A 129 -6.64 13.99 33.38
N ASP A 130 -6.43 13.28 34.48
CA ASP A 130 -5.12 12.72 34.83
C ASP A 130 -3.97 13.74 34.81
N GLY A 131 -4.28 14.97 35.22
CA GLY A 131 -3.36 16.10 35.34
C GLY A 131 -3.01 16.80 34.02
N VAL A 132 -3.69 16.49 32.91
CA VAL A 132 -3.48 17.16 31.61
C VAL A 132 -4.78 17.76 31.05
N PRO A 133 -4.70 18.82 30.22
CA PRO A 133 -5.84 19.33 29.50
C PRO A 133 -6.46 18.26 28.60
N ALA A 134 -7.77 18.13 28.67
CA ALA A 134 -8.56 17.22 27.85
C ALA A 134 -9.73 17.96 27.19
N LYS A 135 -10.02 17.59 25.95
CA LYS A 135 -11.10 18.15 25.14
C LYS A 135 -12.25 17.16 25.07
N GLU A 136 -13.36 17.47 25.71
CA GLU A 136 -14.60 16.67 25.62
C GLU A 136 -15.52 17.27 24.55
N ARG A 137 -16.09 16.38 23.73
CA ARG A 137 -17.10 16.73 22.73
C ARG A 137 -18.25 15.74 22.79
N LEU A 138 -19.47 16.24 22.63
CA LEU A 138 -20.63 15.40 22.33
C LEU A 138 -20.89 15.49 20.83
N VAL A 139 -20.79 14.34 20.16
CA VAL A 139 -20.86 14.26 18.71
C VAL A 139 -21.95 13.32 18.25
N LYS A 140 -22.57 13.65 17.11
CA LYS A 140 -23.59 12.84 16.46
C LYS A 140 -23.29 12.75 14.98
N ARG A 141 -23.22 11.53 14.45
CA ARG A 141 -23.13 11.32 13.00
C ARG A 141 -24.46 11.66 12.34
N ASP A 142 -24.40 12.25 11.17
CA ASP A 142 -25.60 12.62 10.42
C ASP A 142 -26.48 11.36 10.16
N ASN A 143 -27.79 11.48 10.43
CA ASN A 143 -28.77 10.38 10.38
C ASN A 143 -28.55 9.18 11.35
N SER A 144 -27.66 9.27 12.34
CA SER A 144 -27.51 8.24 13.38
C SER A 144 -28.41 8.50 14.60
N PRO A 145 -29.10 7.48 15.14
CA PRO A 145 -29.77 7.59 16.44
C PRO A 145 -28.78 7.52 17.63
N ARG A 146 -27.52 7.20 17.34
CA ARG A 146 -26.44 7.11 18.33
C ARG A 146 -25.70 8.43 18.44
N CYS A 147 -25.29 8.73 19.66
CA CYS A 147 -24.42 9.84 20.01
C CYS A 147 -23.13 9.26 20.61
N TRP A 148 -22.06 10.02 20.55
CA TRP A 148 -20.78 9.67 21.15
C TRP A 148 -20.30 10.81 22.02
N MET A 149 -19.92 10.50 23.26
CA MET A 149 -19.08 11.39 24.05
C MET A 149 -17.64 11.01 23.78
N GLN A 150 -16.85 11.94 23.27
CA GLN A 150 -15.45 11.75 22.93
C GLN A 150 -14.59 12.67 23.78
N ILE A 151 -13.55 12.12 24.38
CA ILE A 151 -12.56 12.90 25.12
C ILE A 151 -11.19 12.64 24.56
N PHE A 152 -10.56 13.73 24.13
CA PHE A 152 -9.23 13.74 23.54
C PHE A 152 -8.26 14.35 24.53
N LEU A 153 -7.13 13.70 24.77
CA LEU A 153 -6.04 14.27 25.56
C LEU A 153 -4.68 13.82 25.01
N GLU A 154 -3.66 14.64 25.25
CA GLU A 154 -2.27 14.29 25.00
C GLU A 154 -1.58 14.16 26.35
N LYS A 155 -0.93 13.01 26.59
CA LYS A 155 -0.14 12.78 27.80
C LYS A 155 1.14 12.06 27.45
N GLU A 156 2.24 12.59 27.97
CA GLU A 156 3.60 12.09 27.73
C GLU A 156 3.97 12.10 26.23
N THR A 157 3.94 10.95 25.56
CA THR A 157 4.30 10.80 24.14
C THR A 157 3.17 10.18 23.31
N ALA A 158 1.92 10.25 23.78
CA ALA A 158 0.77 9.67 23.09
C ALA A 158 -0.49 10.55 23.17
N PHE A 159 -1.33 10.39 22.14
CA PHE A 159 -2.70 10.87 22.10
C PHE A 159 -3.64 9.76 22.57
N TYR A 160 -4.66 10.14 23.35
CA TYR A 160 -5.69 9.23 23.82
C TYR A 160 -7.07 9.75 23.44
N LEU A 161 -7.92 8.85 22.96
CA LEU A 161 -9.35 9.08 22.74
C LEU A 161 -10.15 8.12 23.61
N ILE A 162 -10.92 8.66 24.54
CA ILE A 162 -11.94 7.93 25.28
C ILE A 162 -13.26 8.18 24.57
N SER A 163 -13.80 7.16 23.90
CA SER A 163 -15.09 7.24 23.21
C SER A 163 -16.14 6.42 23.95
N ILE A 164 -17.27 7.05 24.25
CA ILE A 164 -18.43 6.39 24.83
C ILE A 164 -19.56 6.50 23.82
N GLU A 165 -19.99 5.37 23.28
CA GLU A 165 -21.15 5.28 22.40
C GLU A 165 -22.43 5.08 23.21
N GLY A 166 -23.56 5.64 22.76
CA GLY A 166 -24.89 5.42 23.38
C GLY A 166 -26.02 6.01 22.54
N VAL A 167 -27.27 5.89 23.00
CA VAL A 167 -28.43 6.56 22.35
C VAL A 167 -28.64 7.96 22.93
N ASP A 168 -29.20 8.89 22.15
CA ASP A 168 -29.32 10.32 22.52
C ASP A 168 -30.00 10.56 23.90
N LEU A 169 -31.05 9.77 24.19
CA LEU A 169 -31.78 9.78 25.47
C LEU A 169 -30.90 9.38 26.66
N THR A 170 -29.94 8.49 26.43
CA THR A 170 -28.99 7.97 27.43
C THR A 170 -28.02 9.06 27.85
N PHE A 171 -27.44 9.81 26.91
CA PHE A 171 -26.58 10.94 27.26
C PHE A 171 -27.32 12.06 27.98
N SER A 172 -28.59 12.31 27.63
CA SER A 172 -29.36 13.39 28.25
C SER A 172 -29.69 13.13 29.73
N ASN A 173 -29.93 11.88 30.11
CA ASN A 173 -30.35 11.53 31.47
C ASN A 173 -29.18 11.34 32.44
N ASP A 174 -28.03 10.90 31.93
CA ASP A 174 -26.96 10.31 32.72
C ASP A 174 -25.60 11.01 32.51
N LYS A 175 -25.63 12.17 31.85
CA LYS A 175 -24.45 12.94 31.42
C LYS A 175 -23.41 13.15 32.50
N GLU A 176 -23.81 13.69 33.65
CA GLU A 176 -22.89 14.06 34.74
C GLU A 176 -22.10 12.86 35.24
N GLU A 177 -22.69 11.67 35.17
CA GLU A 177 -22.11 10.47 35.74
C GLU A 177 -21.20 9.77 34.74
N ILE A 178 -21.57 9.76 33.46
CA ILE A 178 -20.66 9.40 32.36
C ILE A 178 -19.43 10.33 32.39
N GLN A 179 -19.62 11.63 32.65
CA GLN A 179 -18.52 12.59 32.79
C GLN A 179 -17.61 12.29 33.98
N LYS A 180 -18.18 12.06 35.17
CA LYS A 180 -17.40 11.59 36.33
C LYS A 180 -16.62 10.32 36.01
N MET A 181 -17.14 9.45 35.13
CA MET A 181 -16.56 8.14 34.84
C MET A 181 -15.30 8.33 34.03
N THR A 182 -15.39 9.18 33.02
CA THR A 182 -14.24 9.56 32.20
C THR A 182 -13.18 10.34 32.98
N GLU A 183 -13.56 11.13 33.98
CA GLU A 183 -12.60 11.81 34.88
C GLU A 183 -11.76 10.81 35.71
N THR A 184 -12.18 9.55 35.84
CA THR A 184 -11.38 8.51 36.51
C THR A 184 -10.34 7.84 35.60
N PHE A 185 -10.30 8.21 34.32
CA PHE A 185 -9.28 7.71 33.40
C PHE A 185 -7.88 8.06 33.91
N LYS A 186 -6.96 7.09 33.81
CA LYS A 186 -5.55 7.29 34.10
C LYS A 186 -4.66 6.56 33.11
N VAL A 187 -3.56 7.21 32.74
CA VAL A 187 -2.38 6.62 32.12
C VAL A 187 -1.45 6.19 33.25
N LEU A 188 -1.24 4.88 33.37
CA LEU A 188 -0.46 4.26 34.46
C LEU A 188 1.02 4.11 34.10
N LYS A 189 1.31 3.95 32.82
CA LYS A 189 2.66 3.78 32.28
C LYS A 189 2.76 4.53 30.94
N PRO A 190 3.96 5.00 30.56
CA PRO A 190 4.16 5.57 29.24
C PRO A 190 3.74 4.59 28.16
N ALA A 191 3.07 5.11 27.13
CA ALA A 191 2.74 4.34 25.95
C ALA A 191 4.06 3.84 25.31
N GLU A 192 4.18 2.53 25.18
CA GLU A 192 5.34 1.92 24.54
C GLU A 192 4.98 1.50 23.12
N LYS A 193 6.01 1.52 22.26
CA LYS A 193 5.86 1.03 20.90
C LYS A 193 5.60 -0.47 20.93
N GLU A 194 4.39 -0.86 20.55
CA GLU A 194 4.01 -2.26 20.52
C GLU A 194 4.89 -3.04 19.53
N VAL A 195 5.43 -4.15 20.02
CA VAL A 195 6.23 -5.09 19.25
C VAL A 195 5.35 -6.28 18.85
N PHE A 196 5.65 -6.93 17.72
CA PHE A 196 4.96 -8.16 17.35
C PHE A 196 5.04 -9.20 18.48
N ASN A 197 3.89 -9.72 18.88
CA ASN A 197 3.85 -10.88 19.77
C ASN A 197 4.39 -12.11 19.01
N SER A 198 5.45 -12.70 19.56
CA SER A 198 6.09 -13.91 19.02
C SER A 198 5.14 -15.09 18.82
N SER A 199 4.02 -15.17 19.55
CA SER A 199 3.03 -16.25 19.39
C SER A 199 2.16 -16.12 18.14
N ASN A 200 1.99 -14.89 17.62
CA ASN A 200 1.04 -14.57 16.53
C ASN A 200 1.73 -13.96 15.30
N SER A 201 3.06 -13.99 15.26
CA SER A 201 3.87 -13.46 14.17
C SER A 201 4.94 -14.45 13.74
N LYS A 202 5.47 -14.24 12.54
CA LYS A 202 6.63 -14.96 12.01
C LYS A 202 7.57 -14.00 11.33
N THR A 203 8.86 -14.28 11.51
CA THR A 203 9.93 -13.58 10.81
C THR A 203 10.21 -14.31 9.49
N MET A 204 10.18 -13.57 8.40
CA MET A 204 10.43 -14.05 7.05
C MET A 204 11.77 -13.49 6.57
N VAL A 205 12.55 -14.35 5.93
CA VAL A 205 13.83 -14.00 5.32
C VAL A 205 13.71 -14.26 3.81
N ASN A 206 14.24 -13.38 2.98
CA ASN A 206 14.19 -13.54 1.52
C ASN A 206 15.17 -14.62 1.04
N ASP A 207 15.10 -14.97 -0.24
CA ASP A 207 15.78 -16.15 -0.79
C ASP A 207 17.32 -16.06 -0.68
N ASP A 208 17.89 -14.86 -0.81
CA ASP A 208 19.35 -14.62 -0.68
C ASP A 208 19.80 -14.36 0.77
N GLN A 209 18.89 -14.40 1.74
CA GLN A 209 19.11 -14.14 3.17
C GLN A 209 19.69 -12.76 3.48
N SER A 210 19.36 -11.76 2.68
CA SER A 210 19.82 -10.39 2.91
C SER A 210 18.79 -9.50 3.57
N LEU A 211 17.51 -9.87 3.49
CA LEU A 211 16.40 -9.08 4.02
C LEU A 211 15.58 -9.90 5.00
N GLN A 212 15.03 -9.21 5.98
CA GLN A 212 14.12 -9.77 6.95
C GLN A 212 12.91 -8.86 7.13
N ILE A 213 11.74 -9.45 7.33
CA ILE A 213 10.53 -8.75 7.74
C ILE A 213 9.69 -9.63 8.66
N THR A 214 9.03 -9.06 9.66
CA THR A 214 8.12 -9.78 10.54
C THR A 214 6.67 -9.49 10.16
N ILE A 215 5.88 -10.54 9.97
CA ILE A 215 4.48 -10.45 9.57
C ILE A 215 3.59 -11.28 10.51
N PRO A 216 2.32 -10.92 10.69
CA PRO A 216 1.38 -11.76 11.42
C PRO A 216 1.18 -13.13 10.77
N MET A 217 0.77 -14.13 11.55
CA MET A 217 0.65 -15.52 11.09
C MET A 217 -0.41 -15.73 9.98
N ASN A 218 -1.44 -14.88 9.92
CA ASN A 218 -2.47 -14.92 8.87
C ASN A 218 -1.97 -14.39 7.51
N TRP A 219 -0.81 -13.73 7.46
CA TRP A 219 -0.19 -13.33 6.19
C TRP A 219 0.55 -14.49 5.53
N ARG A 220 0.39 -14.64 4.22
CA ARG A 220 0.95 -15.74 3.43
C ARG A 220 1.74 -15.22 2.25
N LYS A 221 2.86 -15.87 1.93
CA LYS A 221 3.64 -15.53 0.72
C LYS A 221 2.72 -15.73 -0.47
N ALA A 222 2.53 -14.68 -1.26
CA ALA A 222 1.68 -14.74 -2.44
C ALA A 222 2.57 -14.92 -3.66
N SER A 223 2.27 -15.95 -4.45
CA SER A 223 2.79 -16.07 -5.80
C SER A 223 1.91 -15.22 -6.71
N THR A 224 2.33 -14.00 -6.94
CA THR A 224 1.75 -13.05 -7.88
C THR A 224 2.58 -13.01 -9.16
N GLU A 225 2.03 -12.40 -10.20
CA GLU A 225 2.75 -12.18 -11.47
C GLU A 225 3.95 -11.21 -11.32
N VAL A 226 4.03 -10.48 -10.19
CA VAL A 226 5.15 -9.62 -9.77
C VAL A 226 6.10 -10.29 -8.77
N SER A 227 5.90 -11.57 -8.42
CA SER A 227 6.83 -12.34 -7.56
C SER A 227 8.24 -12.50 -8.12
N GLN A 228 8.49 -11.97 -9.31
CA GLN A 228 9.78 -11.98 -9.98
C GLN A 228 10.58 -10.68 -9.76
N ILE A 229 9.95 -9.62 -9.25
CA ILE A 229 10.59 -8.32 -8.94
C ILE A 229 10.50 -7.94 -7.45
N GLY A 230 9.59 -8.58 -6.70
CA GLY A 230 9.42 -8.35 -5.27
C GLY A 230 10.31 -9.27 -4.43
N GLU A 231 11.04 -8.67 -3.48
CA GLU A 231 11.80 -9.39 -2.46
C GLU A 231 10.86 -10.09 -1.46
N PHE A 232 9.77 -9.39 -1.11
CA PHE A 232 8.67 -9.95 -0.34
C PHE A 232 7.34 -9.58 -0.97
N ILE A 233 6.46 -10.59 -1.09
CA ILE A 233 5.07 -10.39 -1.49
C ILE A 233 4.20 -11.24 -0.56
N PHE A 234 3.42 -10.56 0.26
CA PHE A 234 2.53 -11.20 1.21
C PHE A 234 1.10 -10.70 1.04
N LYS A 235 0.14 -11.59 1.30
CA LYS A 235 -1.28 -11.26 1.36
C LYS A 235 -1.90 -11.87 2.60
N ASN A 236 -2.91 -11.22 3.15
CA ASN A 236 -3.75 -11.83 4.19
C ASN A 236 -5.16 -12.13 3.64
N ASP A 237 -5.99 -12.68 4.51
CA ASP A 237 -7.40 -13.00 4.29
C ASP A 237 -8.31 -11.78 4.12
N ARG A 238 -7.86 -10.61 4.57
CA ARG A 238 -8.55 -9.32 4.46
C ARG A 238 -8.24 -8.57 3.16
N ALA A 239 -7.63 -9.25 2.18
CA ALA A 239 -7.16 -8.64 0.94
C ALA A 239 -6.18 -7.46 1.16
N ALA A 240 -5.48 -7.43 2.30
CA ALA A 240 -4.31 -6.59 2.45
C ALA A 240 -3.12 -7.25 1.76
N GLU A 241 -2.29 -6.43 1.11
CA GLU A 241 -1.13 -6.85 0.35
C GLU A 241 0.09 -6.05 0.77
N LEU A 242 1.20 -6.74 0.98
CA LEU A 242 2.52 -6.16 1.23
C LEU A 242 3.40 -6.48 0.02
N LEU A 243 4.03 -5.46 -0.54
CA LEU A 243 5.06 -5.55 -1.55
C LEU A 243 6.34 -4.88 -1.03
N LEU A 244 7.47 -5.58 -1.10
CA LEU A 244 8.79 -5.01 -0.88
C LEU A 244 9.62 -5.13 -2.16
N LEU A 245 10.12 -3.99 -2.64
CA LEU A 245 11.01 -3.87 -3.79
C LEU A 245 12.40 -3.40 -3.34
N ARG A 246 13.43 -3.90 -4.02
CA ARG A 246 14.81 -3.42 -3.90
C ARG A 246 15.22 -2.76 -5.21
N GLU A 247 15.66 -1.50 -5.14
CA GLU A 247 16.11 -0.70 -6.28
C GLU A 247 17.52 -0.19 -6.03
N PHE A 248 18.51 -0.61 -6.83
CA PHE A 248 19.89 -0.14 -6.67
C PHE A 248 20.05 1.31 -7.16
N ALA A 249 20.83 2.11 -6.42
CA ALA A 249 20.98 3.53 -6.70
C ALA A 249 21.78 3.86 -7.98
N SER A 250 22.52 2.88 -8.52
CA SER A 250 23.28 3.00 -9.78
C SER A 250 22.44 3.45 -10.99
N GLY A 251 21.13 3.14 -10.99
CA GLY A 251 20.20 3.48 -12.06
C GLY A 251 19.49 4.83 -11.90
N LYS A 252 19.57 5.45 -10.72
CA LYS A 252 18.90 6.72 -10.41
C LYS A 252 19.71 7.91 -10.94
N THR A 253 19.02 8.96 -11.38
CA THR A 253 19.65 10.26 -11.62
C THR A 253 20.11 10.90 -10.30
N GLU A 254 21.02 11.90 -10.33
CA GLU A 254 21.64 12.52 -9.13
C GLU A 254 20.65 12.78 -7.96
N GLU A 255 21.14 12.61 -6.72
CA GLU A 255 20.49 12.75 -5.39
C GLU A 255 18.95 12.64 -5.35
N THR A 256 18.39 11.53 -5.85
CA THR A 256 16.96 11.24 -5.62
C THR A 256 16.70 11.03 -4.13
N THR A 257 15.81 11.85 -3.56
CA THR A 257 15.42 11.81 -2.16
C THR A 257 14.42 10.67 -1.88
N LEU A 258 14.33 10.24 -0.62
CA LEU A 258 13.34 9.23 -0.21
C LEU A 258 11.90 9.71 -0.43
N GLN A 259 11.66 11.02 -0.22
CA GLN A 259 10.39 11.65 -0.49
C GLN A 259 10.00 11.54 -1.97
N GLU A 260 10.91 11.89 -2.89
CA GLU A 260 10.65 11.78 -4.34
C GLU A 260 10.31 10.35 -4.77
N ILE A 261 10.96 9.34 -4.17
CA ILE A 261 10.66 7.93 -4.45
C ILE A 261 9.25 7.57 -3.99
N VAL A 262 8.91 7.90 -2.74
CA VAL A 262 7.60 7.55 -2.16
C VAL A 262 6.47 8.31 -2.86
N GLU A 263 6.65 9.61 -3.06
CA GLU A 263 5.66 10.44 -3.75
C GLU A 263 5.52 10.05 -5.22
N GLY A 264 6.62 9.78 -5.93
CA GLY A 264 6.57 9.30 -7.31
C GLY A 264 5.80 7.98 -7.43
N ARG A 265 5.98 7.06 -6.47
CA ARG A 265 5.18 5.83 -6.39
C ARG A 265 3.70 6.13 -6.14
N PHE A 266 3.36 7.05 -5.24
CA PHE A 266 1.98 7.42 -4.96
C PHE A 266 1.29 8.11 -6.15
N GLU A 267 1.95 9.08 -6.78
CA GLU A 267 1.44 9.78 -7.96
C GLU A 267 1.21 8.82 -9.13
N TYR A 268 2.06 7.80 -9.27
CA TYR A 268 1.81 6.73 -10.23
C TYR A 268 0.48 5.99 -9.96
N TYR A 269 0.13 5.68 -8.71
CA TYR A 269 -1.19 5.11 -8.42
C TYR A 269 -2.34 6.08 -8.77
N LYS A 270 -2.15 7.38 -8.49
CA LYS A 270 -3.12 8.43 -8.85
C LYS A 270 -3.31 8.60 -10.36
N GLN A 271 -2.37 8.17 -11.20
CA GLN A 271 -2.56 8.24 -12.65
C GLN A 271 -3.69 7.33 -13.15
N PHE A 272 -4.05 6.30 -12.38
CA PHE A 272 -5.11 5.34 -12.76
C PHE A 272 -6.37 5.46 -11.91
N SER A 273 -6.35 6.33 -10.89
CA SER A 273 -7.38 6.41 -9.86
C SER A 273 -7.45 7.80 -9.24
N GLN A 274 -8.64 8.25 -8.82
CA GLN A 274 -8.69 9.41 -7.94
C GLN A 274 -8.03 9.04 -6.62
N GLY A 275 -7.04 9.83 -6.18
CA GLY A 275 -6.34 9.57 -4.94
C GLY A 275 -5.98 10.84 -4.18
N GLU A 276 -5.92 10.68 -2.86
CA GLU A 276 -5.75 11.73 -1.86
C GLU A 276 -4.61 11.34 -0.93
N LYS A 277 -3.62 12.23 -0.77
CA LYS A 277 -2.59 12.10 0.27
C LYS A 277 -3.25 12.41 1.62
N LYS A 278 -3.09 11.53 2.60
CA LYS A 278 -3.64 11.68 3.95
C LYS A 278 -2.59 12.10 4.96
N GLY A 279 -1.38 11.55 4.84
CA GLY A 279 -0.34 11.78 5.81
C GLY A 279 1.05 11.49 5.27
N GLN A 280 2.05 12.04 5.94
CA GLN A 280 3.45 11.73 5.70
C GLN A 280 4.24 11.85 7.00
N ARG A 281 5.32 11.08 7.12
CA ARG A 281 6.26 11.19 8.23
C ARG A 281 7.64 10.65 7.89
N GLU A 282 8.65 11.27 8.44
CA GLU A 282 9.98 10.69 8.63
C GLU A 282 10.02 9.73 9.83
N LEU A 283 10.70 8.60 9.68
CA LEU A 283 10.88 7.60 10.72
C LEU A 283 12.22 6.88 10.61
N LEU A 284 12.57 6.08 11.62
CA LEU A 284 13.76 5.22 11.59
C LEU A 284 13.35 3.76 11.42
N ILE A 285 13.89 3.10 10.40
CA ILE A 285 13.73 1.66 10.17
C ILE A 285 15.13 1.07 10.06
N ASP A 286 15.43 0.03 10.87
CA ASP A 286 16.76 -0.58 10.92
C ASP A 286 17.90 0.44 11.15
N GLY A 287 17.60 1.44 11.99
CA GLY A 287 18.49 2.57 12.29
C GLY A 287 18.74 3.55 11.15
N GLN A 288 18.06 3.41 10.01
CA GLN A 288 18.17 4.30 8.86
C GLN A 288 17.00 5.26 8.77
N PRO A 289 17.22 6.50 8.28
CA PRO A 289 16.14 7.37 7.86
C PRO A 289 15.26 6.70 6.81
N ALA A 290 13.96 6.77 7.04
CA ALA A 290 12.92 6.33 6.14
C ALA A 290 11.88 7.43 5.99
N TYR A 291 11.22 7.46 4.84
CA TYR A 291 10.10 8.35 4.57
C TYR A 291 8.86 7.51 4.31
N GLN A 292 7.74 7.86 4.95
CA GLN A 292 6.46 7.17 4.82
C GLN A 292 5.39 8.15 4.36
N LEU A 293 4.54 7.70 3.44
CA LEU A 293 3.35 8.39 2.97
C LEU A 293 2.14 7.48 3.15
N GLU A 294 1.07 8.07 3.65
CA GLU A 294 -0.25 7.47 3.71
C GLU A 294 -1.19 8.17 2.72
N GLY A 295 -2.00 7.39 2.02
CA GLY A 295 -3.00 7.94 1.12
C GLY A 295 -4.12 6.97 0.80
N ARG A 296 -5.09 7.44 0.02
CA ARG A 296 -6.23 6.66 -0.44
C ARG A 296 -6.33 6.77 -1.95
N CYS A 297 -6.60 5.68 -2.65
CA CYS A 297 -6.81 5.67 -4.09
C CYS A 297 -7.99 4.77 -4.48
N GLU A 298 -8.77 5.18 -5.49
CA GLU A 298 -9.88 4.38 -6.01
C GLU A 298 -9.41 3.30 -6.99
N TYR A 299 -9.44 2.05 -6.57
CA TYR A 299 -8.93 0.93 -7.31
C TYR A 299 -10.07 -0.02 -7.73
N ASN A 300 -10.27 -0.21 -9.05
CA ASN A 300 -11.47 -0.82 -9.70
C ASN A 300 -12.81 -0.56 -8.99
N GLY A 301 -13.15 0.71 -8.78
CA GLY A 301 -14.42 1.09 -8.16
C GLY A 301 -14.49 0.88 -6.64
N LYS A 302 -13.35 0.61 -5.99
CA LYS A 302 -13.24 0.49 -4.53
C LYS A 302 -12.12 1.37 -4.00
N THR A 303 -12.38 2.11 -2.93
CA THR A 303 -11.33 2.88 -2.26
C THR A 303 -10.42 1.94 -1.47
N HIS A 304 -9.12 2.05 -1.72
CA HIS A 304 -8.07 1.37 -0.98
C HIS A 304 -7.25 2.40 -0.21
N GLY A 305 -6.81 2.04 0.99
CA GLY A 305 -5.77 2.77 1.71
C GLY A 305 -4.39 2.25 1.31
N PHE A 306 -3.40 3.14 1.34
CA PHE A 306 -2.01 2.87 0.95
C PHE A 306 -1.06 3.40 2.01
N LEU A 307 -0.09 2.58 2.38
CA LEU A 307 1.06 2.96 3.20
C LEU A 307 2.32 2.65 2.40
N ILE A 308 3.00 3.69 1.92
CA ILE A 308 4.20 3.58 1.08
C ILE A 308 5.38 4.07 1.91
N THR A 309 6.45 3.30 1.99
CA THR A 309 7.63 3.67 2.77
C THR A 309 8.89 3.34 2.00
N ALA A 310 9.83 4.27 1.96
CA ALA A 310 11.15 4.04 1.38
C ALA A 310 12.26 4.34 2.39
N LEU A 311 13.32 3.55 2.34
CA LEU A 311 14.58 3.85 3.02
C LEU A 311 15.76 3.55 2.09
N PHE A 312 16.91 4.16 2.39
CA PHE A 312 18.14 3.94 1.65
C PHE A 312 19.19 3.30 2.56
N LYS A 313 19.73 2.14 2.17
CA LYS A 313 20.81 1.46 2.90
C LYS A 313 21.69 0.68 1.93
N ASP A 314 23.00 0.72 2.16
CA ASP A 314 23.98 -0.08 1.41
C ASP A 314 23.88 0.00 -0.13
N ASN A 315 23.63 1.22 -0.67
CA ASN A 315 23.49 1.50 -2.11
C ASN A 315 22.19 0.99 -2.77
N ALA A 316 21.16 0.68 -1.97
CA ALA A 316 19.84 0.33 -2.48
C ALA A 316 18.73 1.09 -1.74
N TYR A 317 17.71 1.46 -2.49
CA TYR A 317 16.43 1.90 -2.00
C TYR A 317 15.54 0.68 -1.77
N TYR A 318 14.92 0.61 -0.60
CA TYR A 318 13.95 -0.42 -0.24
C TYR A 318 12.59 0.23 -0.16
N VAL A 319 11.71 -0.12 -1.09
CA VAL A 319 10.36 0.44 -1.19
C VAL A 319 9.38 -0.60 -0.71
N MET A 320 8.73 -0.31 0.41
CA MET A 320 7.70 -1.12 1.03
C MET A 320 6.34 -0.48 0.78
N MET A 321 5.35 -1.31 0.50
CA MET A 321 4.00 -0.86 0.24
C MET A 321 3.01 -1.81 0.86
N ILE A 322 2.13 -1.29 1.69
CA ILE A 322 0.94 -2.00 2.12
C ILE A 322 -0.29 -1.34 1.50
N SER A 323 -1.20 -2.15 0.97
CA SER A 323 -2.50 -1.69 0.48
C SER A 323 -3.61 -2.62 0.95
N SER A 324 -4.78 -2.08 1.26
CA SER A 324 -5.96 -2.86 1.65
C SER A 324 -7.24 -2.08 1.36
N PRO A 325 -8.42 -2.73 1.35
CA PRO A 325 -9.69 -2.01 1.36
C PRO A 325 -9.72 -0.95 2.47
N LEU A 326 -10.32 0.21 2.21
CA LEU A 326 -10.22 1.35 3.12
C LEU A 326 -10.63 1.04 4.57
N GLU A 327 -11.75 0.34 4.77
CA GLU A 327 -12.22 -0.02 6.12
C GLU A 327 -11.18 -0.87 6.88
N ASP A 328 -10.62 -1.89 6.22
CA ASP A 328 -9.55 -2.71 6.79
C ASP A 328 -8.26 -1.91 6.97
N PHE A 329 -7.96 -0.96 6.07
CA PHE A 329 -6.77 -0.12 6.17
C PHE A 329 -6.78 0.69 7.46
N LEU A 330 -7.90 1.36 7.74
CA LEU A 330 -8.09 2.16 8.94
C LEU A 330 -8.15 1.30 10.20
N THR A 331 -8.82 0.15 10.13
CA THR A 331 -8.96 -0.76 11.28
C THR A 331 -7.61 -1.37 11.69
N TYR A 332 -6.76 -1.71 10.72
CA TYR A 332 -5.50 -2.42 10.94
C TYR A 332 -4.25 -1.57 10.66
N GLU A 333 -4.40 -0.24 10.66
CA GLU A 333 -3.33 0.71 10.32
C GLU A 333 -2.03 0.46 11.11
N ARG A 334 -2.17 0.20 12.42
CA ARG A 334 -1.03 -0.08 13.29
C ARG A 334 -0.35 -1.42 12.99
N GLU A 335 -1.11 -2.43 12.58
CA GLU A 335 -0.54 -3.70 12.09
C GLU A 335 0.32 -3.41 10.85
N HIS A 336 -0.20 -2.61 9.91
CA HIS A 336 0.51 -2.23 8.70
C HIS A 336 1.81 -1.45 9.00
N LYS A 337 1.75 -0.45 9.90
CA LYS A 337 2.93 0.30 10.35
C LYS A 337 3.98 -0.63 10.97
N ARG A 338 3.58 -1.55 11.86
CA ARG A 338 4.52 -2.52 12.47
C ARG A 338 5.17 -3.46 11.48
N ILE A 339 4.41 -3.94 10.48
CA ILE A 339 4.97 -4.81 9.43
C ILE A 339 6.12 -4.08 8.74
N ILE A 340 5.89 -2.85 8.28
CA ILE A 340 6.91 -2.03 7.59
C ILE A 340 8.11 -1.76 8.50
N GLU A 341 7.87 -1.36 9.74
CA GLU A 341 8.93 -0.99 10.68
C GLU A 341 9.76 -2.19 11.19
N SER A 342 9.26 -3.41 11.03
CA SER A 342 10.00 -4.64 11.34
C SER A 342 11.04 -5.03 10.30
N PHE A 343 11.11 -4.30 9.18
CA PHE A 343 12.05 -4.56 8.10
C PHE A 343 13.51 -4.36 8.55
N GLN A 344 14.38 -5.27 8.13
CA GLN A 344 15.82 -5.21 8.39
C GLN A 344 16.64 -5.64 7.17
N VAL A 345 17.76 -4.95 6.95
CA VAL A 345 18.80 -5.35 5.98
C VAL A 345 19.90 -6.08 6.75
N LEU A 346 19.94 -7.40 6.58
CA LEU A 346 20.84 -8.31 7.29
C LEU A 346 22.27 -8.29 6.73
N LYS A 347 22.42 -8.09 5.42
CA LYS A 347 23.72 -7.98 4.76
C LYS A 347 23.61 -7.17 3.47
N ARG A 348 24.71 -6.52 3.12
CA ARG A 348 24.88 -5.86 1.83
C ARG A 348 24.82 -6.89 0.69
N VAL A 349 24.03 -6.57 -0.32
CA VAL A 349 23.99 -7.31 -1.59
C VAL A 349 24.55 -6.39 -2.67
N GLU A 350 25.47 -6.90 -3.46
CA GLU A 350 25.98 -6.19 -4.62
C GLU A 350 24.98 -6.29 -5.76
N GLU A 351 24.82 -5.19 -6.51
CA GLU A 351 24.05 -5.21 -7.74
C GLU A 351 24.67 -6.21 -8.71
N GLN A 352 23.89 -7.23 -9.07
CA GLN A 352 24.33 -8.19 -10.07
C GLN A 352 24.20 -7.55 -11.45
N ASN A 353 25.30 -6.97 -11.96
CA ASN A 353 25.44 -6.58 -13.37
C ASN A 353 25.57 -7.81 -14.29
N LYS A 354 24.69 -8.79 -14.14
CA LYS A 354 24.79 -10.07 -14.85
C LYS A 354 24.27 -10.03 -16.29
N SER A 355 23.64 -8.94 -16.75
CA SER A 355 23.15 -8.87 -18.12
C SER A 355 24.17 -8.35 -19.15
N LEU A 356 25.45 -8.26 -18.79
CA LEU A 356 26.52 -8.05 -19.76
C LEU A 356 26.73 -9.34 -20.57
N GLY A 357 25.92 -9.52 -21.61
CA GLY A 357 26.08 -10.56 -22.63
C GLY A 357 24.87 -11.47 -22.80
N MET A 358 23.67 -10.90 -23.07
CA MET A 358 22.49 -11.69 -23.46
C MET A 358 22.75 -12.59 -24.67
N GLU A 359 23.78 -12.31 -25.48
CA GLU A 359 24.23 -13.20 -26.55
C GLU A 359 24.75 -14.57 -26.10
N ASN A 360 25.13 -14.73 -24.83
CA ASN A 360 25.72 -15.96 -24.29
C ASN A 360 24.68 -16.91 -23.66
N GLU A 361 23.45 -16.43 -23.43
CA GLU A 361 22.36 -17.21 -22.86
C GLU A 361 21.70 -18.09 -23.93
N GLN A 362 21.17 -19.26 -23.55
CA GLN A 362 20.54 -20.16 -24.52
C GLN A 362 19.21 -19.60 -25.04
N PRO A 363 18.89 -19.74 -26.33
CA PRO A 363 17.63 -19.26 -26.88
C PRO A 363 16.43 -20.09 -26.42
N LYS A 364 15.29 -19.43 -26.22
CA LYS A 364 14.01 -20.04 -25.89
C LYS A 364 12.87 -19.31 -26.59
N VAL A 365 11.92 -20.07 -27.12
CA VAL A 365 10.75 -19.52 -27.82
C VAL A 365 9.63 -19.25 -26.81
N PHE A 366 9.06 -18.05 -26.90
CA PHE A 366 7.93 -17.57 -26.11
C PHE A 366 6.72 -17.41 -27.02
N ASP A 367 5.62 -18.06 -26.67
CA ASP A 367 4.38 -18.06 -27.44
C ASP A 367 3.25 -17.38 -26.64
N ASN A 368 2.29 -16.75 -27.34
CA ASN A 368 1.04 -16.34 -26.70
C ASN A 368 0.15 -17.57 -26.39
N LYS A 369 -0.91 -17.39 -25.58
CA LYS A 369 -1.83 -18.47 -25.19
C LYS A 369 -2.44 -19.26 -26.36
N LEU A 370 -2.59 -18.63 -27.53
CA LEU A 370 -3.16 -19.24 -28.74
C LEU A 370 -2.08 -19.78 -29.71
N ALA A 371 -0.80 -19.71 -29.34
CA ALA A 371 0.36 -19.98 -30.18
C ALA A 371 0.32 -19.27 -31.55
N SER A 372 -0.39 -18.15 -31.64
CA SER A 372 -0.55 -17.34 -32.84
C SER A 372 0.50 -16.25 -32.96
N MET A 373 1.21 -15.93 -31.88
CA MET A 373 2.38 -15.04 -31.88
C MET A 373 3.53 -15.74 -31.17
N LYS A 374 4.74 -15.56 -31.69
CA LYS A 374 5.97 -16.16 -31.17
C LYS A 374 7.11 -15.17 -31.22
N ILE A 375 8.03 -15.25 -30.25
CA ILE A 375 9.32 -14.55 -30.28
C ILE A 375 10.39 -15.43 -29.65
N GLU A 376 11.63 -15.36 -30.13
CA GLU A 376 12.79 -16.00 -29.52
C GLU A 376 13.48 -14.98 -28.60
N LEU A 377 13.53 -15.31 -27.31
CA LEU A 377 14.33 -14.61 -26.30
C LEU A 377 15.34 -15.63 -25.73
N THR A 378 15.91 -15.39 -24.55
CA THR A 378 16.77 -16.36 -23.86
C THR A 378 16.01 -17.19 -22.83
N GLU A 379 16.60 -18.28 -22.36
CA GLU A 379 16.01 -19.18 -21.35
C GLU A 379 15.77 -18.51 -19.99
N GLU A 380 16.55 -17.48 -19.68
CA GLU A 380 16.46 -16.69 -18.45
C GLU A 380 15.22 -15.80 -18.41
N TRP A 381 14.65 -15.47 -19.58
CA TRP A 381 13.39 -14.73 -19.64
C TRP A 381 12.23 -15.56 -19.07
N LYS A 382 11.34 -14.89 -18.36
CA LYS A 382 10.16 -15.49 -17.74
C LYS A 382 8.91 -14.82 -18.26
N LEU A 383 7.91 -15.62 -18.65
CA LEU A 383 6.58 -15.09 -18.98
C LEU A 383 5.97 -14.44 -17.74
N ILE A 384 5.36 -13.28 -17.95
CA ILE A 384 4.58 -12.54 -16.96
C ILE A 384 3.18 -12.30 -17.54
N ASN A 385 2.13 -12.21 -16.72
CA ASN A 385 0.75 -12.10 -17.21
C ASN A 385 0.08 -10.78 -16.79
N ILE A 386 0.84 -9.68 -16.79
CA ILE A 386 0.51 -8.42 -16.10
C ILE A 386 -0.55 -7.55 -16.83
N ASP A 387 -0.96 -7.85 -18.07
CA ASP A 387 -2.00 -7.09 -18.81
C ASP A 387 -2.85 -8.08 -19.59
N GLN A 388 -4.15 -7.82 -19.61
CA GLN A 388 -5.13 -8.66 -20.30
C GLN A 388 -5.00 -8.55 -21.83
N ASP A 389 -4.35 -7.50 -22.32
CA ASP A 389 -4.37 -7.17 -23.74
C ASP A 389 -3.07 -7.47 -24.51
N ALA A 390 -1.89 -7.33 -23.89
CA ALA A 390 -0.64 -7.80 -24.47
C ALA A 390 -0.71 -9.31 -24.77
N LYS A 391 -0.24 -9.70 -25.95
CA LYS A 391 -0.31 -11.09 -26.41
C LYS A 391 0.86 -11.91 -25.86
N ILE A 392 2.04 -11.31 -25.72
CA ILE A 392 3.20 -11.91 -25.05
C ILE A 392 3.80 -10.86 -24.12
N LYS A 393 4.21 -11.28 -22.93
CA LYS A 393 5.03 -10.48 -22.04
C LYS A 393 6.07 -11.33 -21.36
N ALA A 394 7.27 -10.78 -21.21
CA ALA A 394 8.33 -11.43 -20.48
C ALA A 394 9.18 -10.43 -19.70
N ILE A 395 9.88 -10.91 -18.68
CA ILE A 395 10.89 -10.16 -17.94
C ILE A 395 12.20 -10.94 -17.91
N HIS A 396 13.33 -10.24 -18.01
CA HIS A 396 14.64 -10.76 -17.67
C HIS A 396 14.93 -10.44 -16.19
N PRO A 397 14.92 -11.45 -15.29
CA PRO A 397 14.96 -11.21 -13.85
C PRO A 397 16.33 -10.70 -13.36
N GLY A 398 17.38 -10.78 -14.16
CA GLY A 398 18.71 -10.30 -13.79
C GLY A 398 18.82 -8.77 -13.81
N ASP A 399 18.10 -8.12 -14.72
CA ASP A 399 18.19 -6.68 -14.95
C ASP A 399 16.83 -5.95 -15.02
N ASN A 400 15.74 -6.69 -14.81
CA ASN A 400 14.35 -6.23 -14.88
C ASN A 400 13.95 -5.65 -16.25
N THR A 401 14.64 -6.02 -17.33
CA THR A 401 14.21 -5.65 -18.67
C THR A 401 12.91 -6.35 -19.01
N LEU A 402 11.94 -5.57 -19.50
CA LEU A 402 10.62 -6.04 -19.88
C LEU A 402 10.52 -6.16 -21.40
N PHE A 403 9.80 -7.20 -21.84
CA PHE A 403 9.38 -7.39 -23.22
C PHE A 403 7.85 -7.43 -23.31
N PHE A 404 7.31 -6.75 -24.32
CA PHE A 404 5.89 -6.75 -24.64
C PHE A 404 5.66 -6.95 -26.14
N ALA A 405 4.70 -7.81 -26.48
CA ALA A 405 4.14 -7.92 -27.82
C ALA A 405 2.64 -7.62 -27.79
N TYR A 406 2.25 -6.52 -28.43
CA TYR A 406 0.87 -6.14 -28.67
C TYR A 406 0.48 -6.49 -30.09
N GLY A 407 -0.78 -6.89 -30.29
CA GLY A 407 -1.31 -7.10 -31.63
C GLY A 407 -2.77 -6.71 -31.73
N GLY A 408 -3.11 -5.97 -32.78
CA GLY A 408 -4.45 -5.46 -33.05
C GLY A 408 -4.86 -5.67 -34.50
N LYS A 409 -6.18 -5.80 -34.73
CA LYS A 409 -6.74 -5.87 -36.09
C LYS A 409 -6.82 -4.47 -36.71
N VAL A 410 -6.45 -4.35 -37.97
CA VAL A 410 -6.68 -3.15 -38.78
C VAL A 410 -8.03 -3.32 -39.48
N SER A 411 -8.98 -2.41 -39.26
CA SER A 411 -10.24 -2.46 -40.01
C SER A 411 -10.04 -1.94 -41.42
N LYS A 412 -10.81 -2.45 -42.40
CA LYS A 412 -10.72 -2.00 -43.80
C LYS A 412 -11.01 -0.51 -44.00
N ASN A 413 -11.62 0.15 -43.01
CA ASN A 413 -11.97 1.57 -43.05
C ASN A 413 -10.94 2.45 -42.32
N ASP A 414 -9.96 1.85 -41.65
CA ASP A 414 -8.94 2.57 -40.90
C ASP A 414 -7.67 2.69 -41.73
N ALA A 415 -7.36 3.89 -42.20
CA ALA A 415 -6.11 4.21 -42.89
C ALA A 415 -4.94 4.37 -41.90
N VAL A 416 -4.81 3.46 -40.92
CA VAL A 416 -3.73 3.49 -39.94
C VAL A 416 -2.42 3.20 -40.64
N THR A 417 -1.50 4.14 -40.58
CA THR A 417 -0.14 4.00 -41.10
C THR A 417 0.84 3.67 -39.97
N VAL A 418 1.99 3.15 -40.35
CA VAL A 418 3.12 2.95 -39.43
C VAL A 418 3.56 4.28 -38.78
N LYS A 419 3.41 5.40 -39.49
CA LYS A 419 3.70 6.74 -38.96
C LYS A 419 2.73 7.13 -37.85
N ASP A 420 1.44 6.84 -38.02
CA ASP A 420 0.42 7.13 -37.00
C ASP A 420 0.68 6.34 -35.72
N LEU A 421 1.08 5.06 -35.85
CA LEU A 421 1.44 4.22 -34.70
C LEU A 421 2.71 4.72 -33.99
N PHE A 422 3.69 5.23 -34.75
CA PHE A 422 4.89 5.86 -34.19
C PHE A 422 4.56 7.15 -33.42
N GLU A 423 3.83 8.08 -34.03
CA GLU A 423 3.44 9.36 -33.40
C GLU A 423 2.60 9.12 -32.14
N LEU A 424 1.71 8.13 -32.17
CA LEU A 424 0.90 7.74 -31.03
C LEU A 424 1.75 7.18 -29.89
N TYR A 425 2.73 6.33 -30.18
CA TYR A 425 3.59 5.78 -29.13
C TYR A 425 4.48 6.85 -28.48
N ILE A 426 5.15 7.69 -29.27
CA ILE A 426 6.07 8.69 -28.72
C ILE A 426 5.35 9.77 -27.89
N SER A 427 4.07 10.04 -28.19
CA SER A 427 3.27 11.02 -27.45
C SER A 427 2.80 10.51 -26.09
N ASP A 428 2.82 9.19 -25.86
CA ASP A 428 2.28 8.55 -24.65
C ASP A 428 3.28 7.60 -23.98
N SER A 429 4.56 7.70 -24.31
CA SER A 429 5.58 6.71 -23.95
C SER A 429 5.84 6.47 -22.46
N GLY A 430 5.33 7.35 -21.58
CA GLY A 430 5.62 7.33 -20.14
C GLY A 430 7.06 7.71 -19.78
N LEU A 431 7.88 8.11 -20.75
CA LEU A 431 9.23 8.65 -20.52
C LEU A 431 9.17 10.16 -20.30
N GLU A 432 9.85 10.64 -19.28
CA GLU A 432 10.12 12.05 -19.05
C GLU A 432 11.29 12.52 -19.92
N ASN A 433 11.15 13.72 -20.50
CA ASN A 433 12.13 14.35 -21.41
C ASN A 433 12.69 13.41 -22.50
N PRO A 434 11.83 12.71 -23.26
CA PRO A 434 12.30 11.64 -24.13
C PRO A 434 13.04 12.16 -25.36
N GLN A 435 14.13 11.48 -25.70
CA GLN A 435 14.89 11.67 -26.92
C GLN A 435 14.68 10.47 -27.85
N TRP A 436 13.95 10.69 -28.94
CA TRP A 436 13.62 9.65 -29.91
C TRP A 436 14.57 9.67 -31.11
N THR A 437 15.04 8.50 -31.49
CA THR A 437 15.70 8.30 -32.79
C THR A 437 14.67 8.32 -33.92
N LYS A 438 15.10 8.71 -35.12
CA LYS A 438 14.25 8.63 -36.32
C LYS A 438 13.90 7.16 -36.64
N PRO A 439 12.64 6.85 -37.01
CA PRO A 439 12.26 5.52 -37.47
C PRO A 439 13.13 5.03 -38.63
N LYS A 440 13.64 3.80 -38.50
CA LYS A 440 14.45 3.12 -39.53
C LYS A 440 13.67 1.93 -40.07
N PRO A 441 13.57 1.76 -41.40
CA PRO A 441 12.94 0.57 -41.98
C PRO A 441 13.76 -0.69 -41.65
N ILE A 442 13.08 -1.75 -41.25
CA ILE A 442 13.62 -3.08 -41.02
C ILE A 442 12.68 -4.14 -41.59
N LYS A 443 13.15 -5.39 -41.65
CA LYS A 443 12.32 -6.56 -41.97
C LYS A 443 12.19 -7.44 -40.73
N ILE A 444 10.96 -7.80 -40.39
CA ILE A 444 10.66 -8.84 -39.40
C ILE A 444 10.03 -9.98 -40.18
N GLN A 445 10.81 -11.03 -40.43
CA GLN A 445 10.47 -12.08 -41.39
C GLN A 445 10.06 -11.48 -42.76
N SER A 446 8.84 -11.73 -43.22
CA SER A 446 8.29 -11.19 -44.47
C SER A 446 7.62 -9.82 -44.32
N TYR A 447 7.48 -9.28 -43.10
CA TYR A 447 6.78 -8.04 -42.84
C TYR A 447 7.70 -6.82 -42.95
N ASP A 448 7.20 -5.76 -43.58
CA ASP A 448 7.76 -4.43 -43.47
C ASP A 448 7.51 -3.89 -42.06
N ALA A 449 8.58 -3.36 -41.45
CA ALA A 449 8.53 -2.83 -40.11
C ALA A 449 9.40 -1.60 -39.97
N ILE A 450 9.15 -0.82 -38.93
CA ILE A 450 10.07 0.24 -38.48
C ILE A 450 10.67 -0.13 -37.14
N TYR A 451 11.90 0.32 -36.94
CA TYR A 451 12.64 0.27 -35.69
C TYR A 451 12.92 1.69 -35.21
N PHE A 452 12.74 1.92 -33.92
CA PHE A 452 13.18 3.16 -33.28
C PHE A 452 13.47 2.92 -31.80
N LYS A 453 14.25 3.82 -31.23
CA LYS A 453 14.69 3.84 -29.85
C LYS A 453 14.36 5.19 -29.22
N GLY A 454 13.92 5.17 -27.97
CA GLY A 454 13.78 6.35 -27.11
C GLY A 454 14.60 6.20 -25.84
N THR A 455 15.24 7.29 -25.42
CA THR A 455 15.91 7.39 -24.11
C THR A 455 15.26 8.51 -23.31
N GLY A 456 15.14 8.36 -22.00
CA GLY A 456 14.57 9.38 -21.13
C GLY A 456 14.68 8.97 -19.67
N THR A 457 13.87 9.59 -18.82
CA THR A 457 13.77 9.21 -17.40
C THR A 457 12.43 8.53 -17.16
N SER A 458 12.40 7.50 -16.31
CA SER A 458 11.18 6.87 -15.81
C SER A 458 11.35 6.62 -14.32
N ASN A 459 10.49 7.19 -13.48
CA ASN A 459 10.55 7.06 -12.01
C ASN A 459 11.94 7.43 -11.42
N GLY A 460 12.54 8.51 -11.92
CA GLY A 460 13.89 8.95 -11.52
C GLY A 460 15.03 8.08 -12.04
N GLU A 461 14.78 7.05 -12.86
CA GLU A 461 15.80 6.20 -13.46
C GLU A 461 16.00 6.49 -14.94
N LYS A 462 17.25 6.42 -15.40
CA LYS A 462 17.53 6.48 -16.83
C LYS A 462 17.03 5.23 -17.51
N ALA A 463 16.07 5.40 -18.42
CA ALA A 463 15.41 4.31 -19.11
C ALA A 463 15.62 4.40 -20.62
N THR A 464 15.65 3.24 -21.26
CA THR A 464 15.64 3.13 -22.71
C THR A 464 14.54 2.19 -23.15
N VAL A 465 13.86 2.57 -24.22
CA VAL A 465 12.87 1.73 -24.88
C VAL A 465 13.30 1.50 -26.32
N ILE A 466 13.33 0.23 -26.71
CA ILE A 466 13.61 -0.22 -28.08
C ILE A 466 12.33 -0.83 -28.65
N LEU A 467 11.89 -0.32 -29.81
CA LEU A 467 10.63 -0.72 -30.42
C LEU A 467 10.79 -1.20 -31.85
N ALA A 468 9.91 -2.12 -32.23
CA ALA A 468 9.55 -2.35 -33.62
C ALA A 468 8.04 -2.39 -33.83
N ILE A 469 7.59 -1.81 -34.94
CA ILE A 469 6.18 -1.82 -35.35
C ILE A 469 6.08 -2.53 -36.70
N THR A 470 5.28 -3.59 -36.76
CA THR A 470 4.89 -4.25 -38.01
C THR A 470 3.48 -3.81 -38.39
N LEU A 471 3.23 -3.65 -39.68
CA LEU A 471 1.89 -3.38 -40.20
C LEU A 471 1.64 -4.23 -41.44
N SER A 472 0.52 -4.94 -41.42
CA SER A 472 -0.03 -5.65 -42.58
C SER A 472 -1.41 -5.09 -42.93
N SER A 473 -1.99 -5.58 -44.02
CA SER A 473 -3.34 -5.20 -44.46
C SER A 473 -4.47 -5.63 -43.50
N ARG A 474 -4.18 -6.45 -42.49
CA ARG A 474 -5.20 -7.00 -41.57
C ARG A 474 -4.87 -6.80 -40.09
N GLN A 475 -3.62 -6.55 -39.74
CA GLN A 475 -3.17 -6.43 -38.35
C GLN A 475 -1.92 -5.57 -38.24
N TYR A 476 -1.71 -5.02 -37.06
CA TYR A 476 -0.45 -4.41 -36.63
C TYR A 476 0.07 -5.15 -35.40
N ALA A 477 1.39 -5.17 -35.23
CA ALA A 477 2.04 -5.57 -33.99
C ALA A 477 3.01 -4.50 -33.51
N ILE A 478 3.05 -4.30 -32.19
CA ILE A 478 4.03 -3.44 -31.52
C ILE A 478 4.84 -4.34 -30.60
N LEU A 479 6.14 -4.37 -30.84
CA LEU A 479 7.12 -5.12 -30.06
C LEU A 479 7.98 -4.12 -29.31
N LEU A 480 8.12 -4.30 -28.01
CA LEU A 480 8.74 -3.32 -27.13
C LEU A 480 9.64 -4.02 -26.13
N PHE A 481 10.89 -3.56 -26.05
CA PHE A 481 11.77 -3.80 -24.91
C PHE A 481 11.95 -2.50 -24.12
N ALA A 482 11.81 -2.56 -22.80
CA ALA A 482 12.05 -1.43 -21.91
C ALA A 482 12.86 -1.87 -20.69
N GLY A 483 13.84 -1.06 -20.30
CA GLY A 483 14.69 -1.33 -19.14
C GLY A 483 15.64 -0.17 -18.83
N LYS A 484 16.58 -0.40 -17.91
CA LYS A 484 17.64 0.56 -17.56
C LYS A 484 18.47 0.91 -18.80
N GLN A 485 18.84 2.19 -18.96
CA GLN A 485 19.50 2.68 -20.16
C GLN A 485 20.82 1.98 -20.46
N ASP A 486 21.67 1.78 -19.45
CA ASP A 486 22.98 1.14 -19.58
C ASP A 486 22.88 -0.32 -20.07
N VAL A 487 21.97 -1.10 -19.49
CA VAL A 487 21.66 -2.48 -19.90
C VAL A 487 21.16 -2.53 -21.35
N MET A 488 20.21 -1.66 -21.65
CA MET A 488 19.56 -1.58 -22.96
C MET A 488 20.53 -1.17 -24.07
N GLU A 489 21.43 -0.23 -23.78
CA GLU A 489 22.45 0.24 -24.73
C GLU A 489 23.56 -0.80 -24.92
N ALA A 490 24.01 -1.47 -23.84
CA ALA A 490 25.02 -2.53 -23.93
C ALA A 490 24.54 -3.73 -24.78
N ASN A 491 23.23 -4.05 -24.74
CA ASN A 491 22.63 -5.18 -25.44
C ASN A 491 21.79 -4.78 -26.66
N GLU A 492 21.90 -3.54 -27.19
CA GLU A 492 21.04 -3.02 -28.27
C GLU A 492 21.03 -3.94 -29.51
N ALA A 493 22.19 -4.50 -29.87
CA ALA A 493 22.31 -5.41 -31.00
C ALA A 493 21.53 -6.71 -30.79
N TRP A 494 21.52 -7.23 -29.56
CA TRP A 494 20.76 -8.42 -29.20
C TRP A 494 19.26 -8.15 -29.27
N PHE A 495 18.77 -7.06 -28.67
CA PHE A 495 17.35 -6.69 -28.72
C PHE A 495 16.87 -6.53 -30.16
N LYS A 496 17.65 -5.83 -30.99
CA LYS A 496 17.35 -5.67 -32.41
C LYS A 496 17.27 -7.02 -33.13
N LYS A 497 18.15 -7.97 -32.84
CA LYS A 497 18.11 -9.33 -33.39
C LYS A 497 16.87 -10.08 -32.91
N ALA A 498 16.58 -10.06 -31.60
CA ALA A 498 15.41 -10.71 -31.01
C ALA A 498 14.09 -10.24 -31.65
N LEU A 499 13.94 -8.93 -31.90
CA LEU A 499 12.77 -8.37 -32.59
C LEU A 499 12.54 -8.99 -33.98
N THR A 500 13.60 -9.36 -34.71
CA THR A 500 13.47 -9.98 -36.04
C THR A 500 13.00 -11.42 -36.01
N THR A 501 13.04 -12.07 -34.85
CA THR A 501 12.55 -13.45 -34.67
C THR A 501 11.03 -13.53 -34.51
N TYR A 502 10.38 -12.38 -34.27
CA TYR A 502 8.94 -12.33 -34.10
C TYR A 502 8.20 -12.92 -35.30
N SER A 503 7.22 -13.76 -35.01
CA SER A 503 6.37 -14.39 -36.00
C SER A 503 4.93 -14.39 -35.52
N GLU A 504 4.00 -14.29 -36.45
CA GLU A 504 2.58 -14.38 -36.15
C GLU A 504 1.81 -15.11 -37.25
N ARG A 505 0.71 -15.76 -36.87
CA ARG A 505 -0.29 -16.28 -37.82
C ARG A 505 -1.33 -15.20 -38.03
N LEU A 506 -1.48 -14.75 -39.28
CA LEU A 506 -2.50 -13.79 -39.70
C LEU A 506 -3.89 -14.25 -39.22
N TRP A 507 -4.65 -13.33 -38.62
CA TRP A 507 -6.04 -13.55 -38.20
C TRP A 507 -6.99 -13.86 -39.37
#